data_AF-A0A258STA7-F1
#
_entry.id   AF-A0A258STA7-F1
#
_cell.length_a   1.000
_cell.length_b   1.000
_cell.length_c   1.000
_cell.angle_alpha   90.00
_cell.angle_beta   90.00
_cell.angle_gamma   90.00
#
_symmetry.space_group_name_H-M   'P 1'
#
loop_
_entity.id
_entity.type
_entity.pdbx_description
1 polymer ?
#
loop_
_entity_poly.entity_id
_entity_poly.type
_entity_poly.pdbx_seq_one_letter_code
_entity_poly.pdbx_strand_id
1 'polypeptide(L)'
;MSKLALLMNQWLADITRKLHNNFYLYLSALLTVFVLLDASLFHVGENMRDKAFDLMVKNRVIVPKADKDIVIVDINEASLSAMAGEYGRWPWPRQVMGEFLENIQAQQPKAVVFDILFSDPDVYNPDSDTYFNDVIASTNNTFFPMLRLATESDTLSQVTPNMIPGISYAPLDPET
;
A
#
# COMPACT_ATOMS: atom_id res chain seq x y z
N MET A 1 24.98 -18.25 -62.12
CA MET A 1 24.41 -18.15 -60.76
C MET A 1 25.37 -18.57 -59.64
N SER A 2 26.69 -18.71 -59.88
CA SER A 2 27.65 -19.27 -58.90
C SER A 2 28.45 -18.26 -58.07
N LYS A 3 28.73 -17.06 -58.61
CA LYS A 3 29.56 -16.06 -57.91
C LYS A 3 28.84 -15.38 -56.74
N LEU A 4 27.55 -15.11 -56.88
CA LEU A 4 26.72 -14.50 -55.82
C LEU A 4 26.60 -15.44 -54.62
N ALA A 5 26.36 -16.73 -54.86
CA ALA A 5 26.29 -17.74 -53.81
C ALA A 5 27.64 -17.94 -53.10
N LEU A 6 28.76 -17.90 -53.83
CA LEU A 6 30.11 -17.99 -53.25
C LEU A 6 30.44 -16.77 -52.37
N LEU A 7 30.15 -15.57 -52.85
CA LEU A 7 30.34 -14.32 -52.09
C LEU A 7 29.47 -14.30 -50.83
N MET A 8 28.23 -14.78 -50.93
CA MET A 8 27.32 -14.89 -49.78
C MET A 8 27.82 -15.91 -48.76
N ASN A 9 28.33 -17.07 -49.21
CA ASN A 9 28.92 -18.07 -48.31
C ASN A 9 30.21 -17.59 -47.65
N GLN A 10 31.09 -16.89 -48.37
CA GLN A 10 32.31 -16.31 -47.79
C GLN A 10 31.98 -15.22 -46.78
N TRP A 11 31.01 -14.36 -47.10
CA TRP A 11 30.50 -13.33 -46.19
C TRP A 11 29.90 -13.94 -44.92
N LEU A 12 29.10 -15.00 -45.03
CA LEU A 12 28.55 -15.76 -43.90
C LEU A 12 29.65 -16.41 -43.06
N ALA A 13 30.70 -16.96 -43.68
CA ALA A 13 31.84 -17.58 -42.99
C ALA A 13 32.68 -16.55 -42.23
N ASP A 14 32.91 -15.37 -42.81
CA ASP A 14 33.61 -14.27 -42.15
C ASP A 14 32.81 -13.68 -40.99
N ILE A 15 31.49 -13.56 -41.16
CA ILE A 15 30.58 -13.13 -40.11
C ILE A 15 30.56 -14.12 -38.96
N THR A 16 30.41 -15.41 -39.24
CA THR A 16 30.39 -16.45 -38.20
C THR A 16 31.72 -16.53 -37.44
N ARG A 17 32.86 -16.40 -38.13
CA ARG A 17 34.19 -16.36 -37.49
C ARG A 17 34.41 -15.11 -36.63
N LYS A 18 33.98 -13.94 -37.11
CA LYS A 18 34.03 -12.68 -36.34
C LYS A 18 33.07 -12.69 -35.15
N LEU A 19 31.85 -13.21 -35.34
CA LEU A 19 30.90 -13.41 -34.24
C LEU A 19 31.50 -14.37 -33.23
N HIS A 20 32.05 -15.52 -33.62
CA HIS A 20 32.53 -16.53 -32.66
C HIS A 20 33.59 -15.98 -31.69
N ASN A 21 34.57 -15.20 -32.18
CA ASN A 21 35.64 -14.67 -31.32
C ASN A 21 35.20 -13.47 -30.46
N ASN A 22 34.29 -12.62 -30.97
CA ASN A 22 33.91 -11.36 -30.32
C ASN A 22 32.42 -11.28 -29.99
N PHE A 23 31.73 -12.43 -29.91
CA PHE A 23 30.27 -12.52 -29.78
C PHE A 23 29.76 -11.67 -28.64
N TYR A 24 30.37 -11.85 -27.46
CA TYR A 24 29.98 -11.16 -26.24
C TYR A 24 30.21 -9.65 -26.29
N LEU A 25 31.21 -9.19 -27.07
CA LEU A 25 31.44 -7.75 -27.27
C LEU A 25 30.34 -7.12 -28.13
N TYR A 26 29.96 -7.78 -29.22
CA TYR A 26 28.86 -7.31 -30.06
C TYR A 26 27.51 -7.38 -29.34
N LEU A 27 27.28 -8.44 -28.57
CA LEU A 27 26.09 -8.57 -27.74
C LEU A 27 26.02 -7.46 -26.67
N SER A 28 27.14 -7.20 -25.98
CA SER A 28 27.23 -6.13 -24.98
C SER A 28 26.98 -4.75 -25.61
N ALA A 29 27.59 -4.46 -26.76
CA ALA A 29 27.38 -3.20 -27.47
C ALA A 29 25.92 -3.04 -27.92
N LEU A 30 25.29 -4.10 -28.45
CA LEU A 30 23.89 -4.10 -28.85
C LEU A 30 22.96 -3.83 -27.67
N LEU A 31 23.15 -4.55 -26.55
CA LEU A 31 22.35 -4.35 -25.34
C LEU A 31 22.55 -2.94 -24.77
N THR A 32 23.78 -2.42 -24.80
CA THR A 32 24.08 -1.06 -24.34
C THR A 32 23.35 -0.02 -25.19
N VAL A 33 23.39 -0.15 -26.51
CA VAL A 33 22.64 0.75 -27.42
C VAL A 33 21.14 0.65 -27.16
N PHE A 34 20.62 -0.56 -26.94
CA PHE A 34 19.20 -0.76 -26.66
C PHE A 34 18.77 -0.09 -25.35
N VAL A 35 19.55 -0.25 -24.27
CA VAL A 35 19.30 0.40 -22.98
C VAL A 35 19.36 1.92 -23.12
N LEU A 36 20.33 2.46 -23.85
CA LEU A 36 20.44 3.91 -24.07
C LEU A 36 19.27 4.46 -24.89
N LEU A 37 18.81 3.75 -25.93
CA LEU A 37 17.64 4.15 -26.71
C LEU A 37 16.35 4.08 -25.89
N ASP A 38 16.20 3.03 -25.08
CA ASP A 38 15.05 2.92 -24.18
C ASP A 38 15.04 4.07 -23.16
N ALA A 39 16.16 4.33 -22.49
CA ALA A 39 16.27 5.40 -21.49
C ALA A 39 16.14 6.83 -22.04
N SER A 40 16.35 7.03 -23.35
CA SER A 40 16.32 8.39 -23.96
C SER A 40 15.07 8.68 -24.78
N LEU A 41 14.47 7.68 -25.43
CA LEU A 41 13.38 7.89 -26.36
C LEU A 41 12.10 7.18 -25.92
N PHE A 42 12.19 5.89 -25.58
CA PHE A 42 11.00 5.05 -25.44
C PHE A 42 10.47 4.97 -24.01
N HIS A 43 11.34 5.10 -23.00
CA HIS A 43 11.03 5.05 -21.57
C HIS A 43 10.19 3.81 -21.20
N VAL A 44 10.34 2.69 -21.92
CA VAL A 44 9.54 1.47 -21.71
C VAL A 44 10.02 0.74 -20.47
N GLY A 45 11.33 0.79 -20.21
CA GLY A 45 11.97 0.30 -18.99
C GLY A 45 11.53 1.01 -17.71
N GLU A 46 11.00 2.23 -17.81
CA GLU A 46 10.53 2.97 -16.65
C GLU A 46 9.28 2.33 -16.04
N ASN A 47 9.31 2.22 -14.72
CA ASN A 47 8.25 1.61 -13.91
C ASN A 47 7.90 0.17 -14.32
N MET A 48 8.83 -0.55 -14.95
CA MET A 48 8.64 -1.97 -15.28
C MET A 48 8.30 -2.80 -14.03
N ARG A 49 8.90 -2.46 -12.88
CA ARG A 49 8.59 -3.11 -11.61
C ARG A 49 7.13 -2.91 -11.22
N ASP A 50 6.64 -1.68 -11.31
CA ASP A 50 5.27 -1.34 -10.88
C ASP A 50 4.25 -1.95 -11.85
N LYS A 51 4.50 -1.89 -13.15
CA LYS A 51 3.67 -2.58 -14.17
C LYS A 51 3.66 -4.09 -13.97
N ALA A 52 4.80 -4.70 -13.67
CA ALA A 52 4.89 -6.12 -13.38
C ALA A 52 4.14 -6.49 -12.09
N PHE A 53 4.25 -5.64 -11.06
CA PHE A 53 3.52 -5.80 -9.81
C PHE A 53 2.00 -5.68 -10.03
N ASP A 54 1.54 -4.67 -10.78
CA ASP A 54 0.12 -4.49 -11.13
C ASP A 54 -0.41 -5.69 -11.92
N LEU A 55 0.35 -6.17 -12.90
CA LEU A 55 0.00 -7.38 -13.65
C LEU A 55 -0.08 -8.60 -12.74
N MET A 56 0.86 -8.75 -11.80
CA MET A 56 0.85 -9.85 -10.84
C MET A 56 -0.38 -9.78 -9.93
N VAL A 57 -0.69 -8.60 -9.38
CA VAL A 57 -1.85 -8.39 -8.48
C VAL A 57 -3.16 -8.62 -9.24
N LYS A 58 -3.28 -8.07 -10.46
CA LYS A 58 -4.48 -8.19 -11.31
C LYS A 58 -4.71 -9.62 -11.78
N ASN A 59 -3.65 -10.35 -12.10
CA ASN A 59 -3.72 -11.74 -12.59
C ASN A 59 -3.45 -12.77 -11.49
N ARG A 60 -3.53 -12.39 -10.22
CA ARG A 60 -3.27 -13.32 -9.12
C ARG A 60 -4.28 -14.48 -9.18
N VAL A 61 -3.75 -15.71 -9.29
CA VAL A 61 -4.56 -16.92 -9.53
C VAL A 61 -5.29 -17.37 -8.27
N ILE A 62 -4.70 -17.15 -7.10
CA ILE A 62 -5.25 -17.55 -5.80
C ILE A 62 -5.71 -16.28 -5.09
N VAL A 63 -7.03 -16.16 -4.96
CA VAL A 63 -7.69 -15.10 -4.19
C VAL A 63 -8.58 -15.78 -3.15
N PRO A 64 -8.35 -15.54 -1.85
CA PRO A 64 -9.35 -15.93 -0.87
C PRO A 64 -10.66 -15.23 -1.22
N LYS A 65 -11.77 -15.96 -1.17
CA LYS A 65 -13.09 -15.35 -1.33
C LYS A 65 -13.27 -14.31 -0.22
N ALA A 66 -13.80 -13.14 -0.58
CA ALA A 66 -14.17 -12.13 0.40
C ALA A 66 -15.16 -12.75 1.39
N ASP A 67 -14.95 -12.50 2.68
CA ASP A 67 -15.94 -12.86 3.68
C ASP A 67 -17.17 -11.98 3.50
N LYS A 68 -18.35 -12.61 3.43
CA LYS A 68 -19.63 -11.93 3.24
C LYS A 68 -20.06 -11.13 4.47
N ASP A 69 -19.49 -11.43 5.64
CA ASP A 69 -19.82 -10.77 6.90
C ASP A 69 -18.88 -9.58 7.19
N ILE A 70 -17.90 -9.30 6.31
CA ILE A 70 -16.95 -8.20 6.43
C ILE A 70 -17.20 -7.17 5.32
N VAL A 71 -17.43 -5.93 5.72
CA VAL A 71 -17.52 -4.78 4.81
C VAL A 71 -16.35 -3.86 5.10
N ILE A 72 -15.58 -3.54 4.06
CA ILE A 72 -14.51 -2.53 4.12
C ILE A 72 -15.06 -1.24 3.55
N VAL A 73 -15.04 -0.18 4.35
CA VAL A 73 -15.38 1.17 3.93
C VAL A 73 -14.08 1.95 3.81
N ASP A 74 -13.77 2.41 2.60
CA ASP A 74 -12.51 3.09 2.29
C ASP A 74 -12.75 4.58 1.96
N ILE A 75 -11.76 5.40 2.26
CA ILE A 75 -11.72 6.83 1.94
C ILE A 75 -10.72 7.01 0.79
N ASN A 76 -11.22 6.93 -0.43
CA ASN A 76 -10.42 7.08 -1.64
C ASN A 76 -10.58 8.48 -2.27
N GLU A 77 -9.83 8.75 -3.35
CA GLU A 77 -9.88 10.03 -4.06
C GLU A 77 -11.28 10.43 -4.54
N ALA A 78 -12.13 9.46 -4.93
CA ALA A 78 -13.50 9.76 -5.33
C ALA A 78 -14.34 10.20 -4.14
N SER A 79 -14.20 9.52 -2.98
CA SER A 79 -14.82 9.93 -1.72
C SER A 79 -14.32 11.33 -1.32
N LEU A 80 -13.01 11.58 -1.35
CA LEU A 80 -12.43 12.88 -1.03
C LEU A 80 -12.96 14.00 -1.92
N SER A 81 -13.02 13.76 -3.23
CA SER A 81 -13.59 14.72 -4.19
C SER A 81 -15.08 14.96 -3.97
N ALA A 82 -15.85 13.93 -3.61
CA ALA A 82 -17.29 14.05 -3.37
C ALA A 82 -17.59 14.83 -2.10
N MET A 83 -16.82 14.61 -1.04
CA MET A 83 -17.02 15.25 0.26
C MET A 83 -16.32 16.61 0.40
N ALA A 84 -15.42 16.97 -0.52
CA ALA A 84 -14.65 18.22 -0.46
C ALA A 84 -15.53 19.48 -0.38
N GLY A 85 -16.73 19.46 -0.98
CA GLY A 85 -17.67 20.57 -0.91
C GLY A 85 -18.31 20.76 0.47
N GLU A 86 -18.38 19.70 1.27
CA GLU A 86 -19.09 19.68 2.56
C GLU A 86 -18.11 19.73 3.74
N TYR A 87 -17.08 18.87 3.73
CA TYR A 87 -16.13 18.73 4.84
C TYR A 87 -14.72 19.26 4.52
N GLY A 88 -14.51 19.76 3.31
CA GLY A 88 -13.22 20.30 2.89
C GLY A 88 -12.14 19.25 2.70
N ARG A 89 -10.89 19.66 2.92
CA ARG A 89 -9.72 18.82 2.67
C ARG A 89 -9.51 17.82 3.81
N TRP A 90 -9.17 16.58 3.46
CA TRP A 90 -8.69 15.58 4.42
C TRP A 90 -7.43 16.06 5.19
N PRO A 91 -7.27 15.72 6.49
CA PRO A 91 -8.21 14.97 7.35
C PRO A 91 -9.45 15.77 7.73
N TRP A 92 -10.61 15.12 7.71
CA TRP A 92 -11.88 15.73 8.12
C TRP A 92 -12.00 15.85 9.64
N PRO A 93 -12.81 16.77 10.16
CA PRO A 93 -13.17 16.80 11.57
C PRO A 93 -13.79 15.47 12.02
N ARG A 94 -13.50 15.05 13.26
CA ARG A 94 -14.02 13.81 13.86
C ARG A 94 -15.55 13.73 13.93
N GLN A 95 -16.26 14.85 13.85
CA GLN A 95 -17.70 14.84 13.66
C GLN A 95 -18.14 13.97 12.48
N VAL A 96 -17.40 13.99 11.36
CA VAL A 96 -17.71 13.14 10.20
C VAL A 96 -17.61 11.65 10.55
N MET A 97 -16.66 11.28 11.41
CA MET A 97 -16.50 9.90 11.87
C MET A 97 -17.60 9.50 12.87
N GLY A 98 -18.05 10.44 13.71
CA GLY A 98 -19.19 10.26 14.60
C GLY A 98 -20.51 10.04 13.84
N GLU A 99 -20.82 10.91 12.89
CA GLU A 99 -22.01 10.79 12.03
C GLU A 99 -21.98 9.49 11.23
N PHE A 100 -20.81 9.12 10.70
CA PHE A 100 -20.61 7.84 10.03
C PHE A 100 -20.92 6.66 10.98
N LEU A 101 -20.38 6.70 12.21
CA LEU A 101 -20.60 5.65 13.20
C LEU A 101 -22.08 5.51 13.55
N GLU A 102 -22.80 6.60 13.82
CA GLU A 102 -24.25 6.56 14.11
C GLU A 102 -25.05 5.90 12.98
N ASN A 103 -24.75 6.27 11.72
CA ASN A 103 -25.42 5.70 10.56
C ASN A 103 -25.12 4.21 10.39
N ILE A 104 -23.89 3.78 10.66
CA ILE A 104 -23.52 2.36 10.60
C ILE A 104 -24.15 1.56 11.75
N GLN A 105 -24.22 2.12 12.95
CA GLN A 105 -24.84 1.47 14.11
C GLN A 105 -26.33 1.18 13.91
N ALA A 106 -27.04 2.00 13.11
CA ALA A 106 -28.43 1.73 12.73
C ALA A 106 -28.61 0.38 12.01
N GLN A 107 -27.54 -0.17 11.40
CA GLN A 107 -27.54 -1.48 10.75
C GLN A 107 -27.17 -2.64 11.70
N GLN A 108 -26.95 -2.36 12.98
CA GLN A 108 -26.63 -3.33 14.03
C GLN A 108 -25.41 -4.24 13.70
N PRO A 109 -24.25 -3.68 13.33
CA PRO A 109 -23.06 -4.46 13.04
C PRO A 109 -22.55 -5.19 14.30
N LYS A 110 -21.92 -6.35 14.11
CA LYS A 110 -21.28 -7.07 15.22
C LYS A 110 -20.07 -6.32 15.78
N ALA A 111 -19.34 -5.62 14.92
CA ALA A 111 -18.19 -4.79 15.27
C ALA A 111 -18.01 -3.68 14.23
N VAL A 112 -17.56 -2.52 14.67
CA VAL A 112 -17.07 -1.43 13.82
C VAL A 112 -15.62 -1.19 14.19
N VAL A 113 -14.73 -1.30 13.22
CA VAL A 113 -13.29 -1.11 13.44
C VAL A 113 -12.84 0.06 12.58
N PHE A 114 -12.31 1.10 13.23
CA PHE A 114 -11.64 2.18 12.52
C PHE A 114 -10.19 1.77 12.27
N ASP A 115 -9.72 1.79 11.02
CA ASP A 115 -8.29 1.67 10.70
C ASP A 115 -7.65 3.05 10.57
N ILE A 116 -7.86 3.88 11.61
CA ILE A 116 -7.33 5.24 11.71
C ILE A 116 -6.88 5.45 13.15
N LEU A 117 -5.62 5.86 13.33
CA LEU A 117 -5.07 6.19 14.63
C LEU A 117 -5.42 7.64 15.00
N PHE A 118 -6.31 7.81 15.98
CA PHE A 118 -6.66 9.12 16.53
C PHE A 118 -5.79 9.45 17.76
N SER A 119 -4.50 9.75 17.54
CA SER A 119 -3.52 9.97 18.62
C SER A 119 -3.61 11.34 19.29
N ASP A 120 -3.92 12.39 18.52
CA ASP A 120 -3.80 13.78 18.96
C ASP A 120 -5.15 14.48 18.95
N PRO A 121 -5.46 15.35 19.94
CA PRO A 121 -6.73 16.07 19.96
C PRO A 121 -6.85 17.04 18.77
N ASP A 122 -8.06 17.22 18.24
CA ASP A 122 -8.35 18.26 17.26
C ASP A 122 -8.45 19.61 17.97
N VAL A 123 -7.32 20.33 18.00
CA VAL A 123 -7.22 21.64 18.66
C VAL A 123 -8.10 22.69 17.96
N TYR A 124 -8.43 22.51 16.69
CA TYR A 124 -9.24 23.46 15.92
C TYR A 124 -10.74 23.18 16.05
N ASN A 125 -11.14 21.92 16.27
CA ASN A 125 -12.54 21.51 16.41
C ASN A 125 -12.77 20.63 17.66
N PRO A 126 -12.57 21.15 18.88
CA PRO A 126 -12.69 20.37 20.11
C PRO A 126 -14.11 19.82 20.34
N ASP A 127 -15.14 20.52 19.87
CA ASP A 127 -16.53 20.05 19.95
C ASP A 127 -16.77 18.81 19.06
N SER A 128 -16.05 18.72 17.94
CA SER A 128 -16.10 17.57 17.03
C SER A 128 -15.42 16.34 17.63
N ASP A 129 -14.30 16.52 18.34
CA ASP A 129 -13.69 15.45 19.16
C ASP A 129 -14.64 14.98 20.26
N THR A 130 -15.28 15.92 20.96
CA THR A 130 -16.22 15.63 22.05
C THR A 130 -17.41 14.83 21.54
N TYR A 131 -18.03 15.27 20.45
CA TYR A 131 -19.15 14.56 19.84
C TYR A 131 -18.76 13.14 19.41
N PHE A 132 -17.59 12.94 18.78
CA PHE A 132 -17.17 11.59 18.40
C PHE A 132 -16.96 10.69 19.62
N ASN A 133 -16.37 11.21 20.70
CA ASN A 133 -16.23 10.48 21.96
C ASN A 133 -17.59 10.08 22.56
N ASP A 134 -18.59 10.97 22.53
CA ASP A 134 -19.94 10.70 23.02
C ASP A 134 -20.61 9.59 22.20
N VAL A 135 -20.48 9.63 20.87
CA VAL A 135 -20.99 8.57 19.98
C VAL A 135 -20.30 7.25 20.29
N ILE A 136 -18.96 7.22 20.42
CA ILE A 136 -18.22 6.00 20.77
C ILE A 136 -18.71 5.44 22.10
N ALA A 137 -18.83 6.28 23.12
CA ALA A 137 -19.27 5.89 24.47
C ALA A 137 -20.70 5.35 24.50
N SER A 138 -21.54 5.72 23.53
CA SER A 138 -22.89 5.15 23.37
C SER A 138 -22.91 3.74 22.76
N THR A 139 -21.77 3.25 22.28
CA THR A 139 -21.61 1.94 21.63
C THR A 139 -20.76 0.98 22.47
N ASN A 140 -20.88 -0.32 22.24
CA ASN A 140 -20.08 -1.36 22.93
C ASN A 140 -19.31 -2.27 21.95
N ASN A 141 -19.31 -1.92 20.66
CA ASN A 141 -18.81 -2.72 19.55
C ASN A 141 -17.89 -1.91 18.62
N THR A 142 -17.38 -0.76 19.08
CA THR A 142 -16.48 0.11 18.31
C THR A 142 -15.04 -0.09 18.78
N PHE A 143 -14.13 -0.33 17.84
CA PHE A 143 -12.72 -0.64 18.10
C PHE A 143 -11.79 0.27 17.30
N PHE A 144 -10.62 0.55 17.89
CA PHE A 144 -9.60 1.44 17.36
C PHE A 144 -8.24 0.75 17.35
N PRO A 145 -7.31 1.18 16.48
CA PRO A 145 -5.97 0.64 16.48
C PRO A 145 -5.22 1.21 17.69
N MET A 146 -4.35 0.39 18.27
CA MET A 146 -3.45 0.79 19.35
C MET A 146 -2.00 0.62 18.91
N LEU A 147 -1.13 1.54 19.32
CA LEU A 147 0.29 1.51 18.99
C LEU A 147 1.11 1.40 20.28
N ARG A 148 1.95 0.37 20.40
CA ARG A 148 2.96 0.28 21.46
C ARG A 148 4.23 0.98 20.98
N LEU A 149 4.60 2.07 21.66
CA LEU A 149 5.86 2.77 21.44
C LEU A 149 7.04 1.98 22.00
N ALA A 150 8.27 2.45 21.80
CA ALA A 150 9.47 1.83 22.38
C ALA A 150 9.42 1.86 23.93
N THR A 151 10.08 0.90 24.58
CA THR A 151 10.06 0.75 26.05
C THR A 151 10.58 1.99 26.78
N GLU A 152 11.50 2.76 26.18
CA GLU A 152 11.93 4.06 26.70
C GLU A 152 10.78 5.08 26.90
N SER A 153 9.67 4.93 26.17
CA SER A 153 8.50 5.80 26.24
C SER A 153 7.43 5.32 27.22
N ASP A 154 7.65 4.20 27.93
CA ASP A 154 6.64 3.63 28.84
C ASP A 154 6.26 4.59 29.97
N THR A 155 7.19 5.44 30.40
CA THR A 155 6.95 6.47 31.43
C THR A 155 6.00 7.58 30.97
N LEU A 156 5.81 7.75 29.65
CA LEU A 156 4.91 8.72 29.04
C LEU A 156 3.52 8.14 28.76
N SER A 157 3.37 6.81 28.86
CA SER A 157 2.11 6.15 28.51
C SER A 157 1.02 6.46 29.52
N GLN A 158 -0.08 7.07 29.06
CA GLN A 158 -1.29 7.29 29.87
C GLN A 158 -2.17 6.03 29.95
N VAL A 159 -1.98 5.09 29.02
CA VAL A 159 -2.69 3.80 29.00
C VAL A 159 -1.71 2.70 29.42
N THR A 160 -2.04 1.98 30.49
CA THR A 160 -1.25 0.83 30.94
C THR A 160 -1.87 -0.46 30.40
N PRO A 161 -1.08 -1.55 30.21
CA PRO A 161 -1.63 -2.83 29.76
C PRO A 161 -2.78 -3.35 30.63
N ASN A 162 -2.76 -3.08 31.94
CA ASN A 162 -3.82 -3.44 32.88
C ASN A 162 -5.16 -2.72 32.63
N MET A 163 -5.15 -1.60 31.91
CA MET A 163 -6.36 -0.86 31.53
C MET A 163 -7.06 -1.48 30.31
N ILE A 164 -6.39 -2.39 29.60
CA ILE A 164 -6.89 -2.96 28.35
C ILE A 164 -7.54 -4.32 28.65
N PRO A 165 -8.86 -4.46 28.44
CA PRO A 165 -9.57 -5.71 28.69
C PRO A 165 -8.96 -6.88 27.90
N GLY A 166 -8.69 -7.99 28.59
CA GLY A 166 -8.19 -9.22 27.96
C GLY A 166 -6.68 -9.27 27.70
N ILE A 167 -5.92 -8.23 28.06
CA ILE A 167 -4.45 -8.29 28.03
C ILE A 167 -3.92 -8.93 29.32
N SER A 168 -3.01 -9.88 29.17
CA SER A 168 -2.18 -10.43 30.25
C SER A 168 -0.71 -10.22 29.93
N TYR A 169 0.09 -9.87 30.94
CA TYR A 169 1.54 -9.87 30.77
C TYR A 169 2.04 -11.27 30.45
N ALA A 170 2.81 -11.40 29.36
CA ALA A 170 3.65 -12.57 29.18
C ALA A 170 4.71 -12.58 30.29
N PRO A 171 5.12 -13.75 30.81
CA PRO A 171 6.25 -13.84 31.72
C PRO A 171 7.47 -13.16 31.07
N LEU A 172 8.16 -12.30 31.82
CA LEU A 172 9.42 -11.71 31.35
C LEU A 172 10.42 -12.86 31.10
N ASP A 173 10.98 -12.91 29.90
CA ASP A 173 12.10 -13.80 29.60
C ASP A 173 13.32 -13.24 30.37
N PRO A 174 13.93 -14.00 31.30
CA PRO A 174 15.04 -13.50 32.11
C PRO A 174 16.30 -13.15 31.31
N GLU A 175 16.33 -13.42 29.99
CA GLU A 175 17.46 -13.13 29.11
C GLU A 175 17.34 -11.82 28.28
N THR A 176 16.25 -11.04 28.44
CA THR A 176 16.07 -9.72 27.78
C THR A 176 15.76 -8.60 28.76
#